data_AF-A0A445A772-F1
#
_entry.id   AF-A0A445A772-F1
#
_cell.length_a   1.000
_cell.length_b   1.000
_cell.length_c   1.000
_cell.angle_alpha   90.00
_cell.angle_beta   90.00
_cell.angle_gamma   90.00
#
_symmetry.space_group_name_H-M   'P 1'
#
loop_
_entity.id
_entity.type
_entity.pdbx_description
1 polymer ?
#
loop_
_entity_poly.entity_id
_entity_poly.type
_entity_poly.pdbx_seq_one_letter_code
_entity_poly.pdbx_strand_id
1 'polypeptide(L)' 'MPCLQSLIIRRCRKLDNLPDELWSLTALRQVQVQGPNRALSLALRNLEMKDGCKLMIED' A
#
# COMPACT_ATOMS: atom_id res chain seq x y z
N MET A 1 16.49 11.05 10.85
CA MET A 1 16.21 9.64 10.49
C MET A 1 15.40 9.66 9.20
N PRO A 2 15.78 8.91 8.15
CA PRO A 2 14.98 8.84 6.94
C PRO A 2 13.65 8.14 7.26
N CYS A 3 12.53 8.80 6.96
CA CYS A 3 11.21 8.22 7.13
C CYS A 3 10.61 7.94 5.75
N LEU A 4 10.04 6.75 5.57
CA LEU A 4 9.41 6.38 4.30
C LEU A 4 8.11 7.18 4.13
N GLN A 5 8.06 8.03 3.10
CA GLN A 5 6.89 8.86 2.81
C GLN A 5 6.05 8.33 1.65
N SER A 6 6.69 7.63 0.71
CA SER A 6 6.03 7.11 -0.49
C SER A 6 6.50 5.69 -0.76
N LEU A 7 5.55 4.77 -0.90
CA LEU A 7 5.80 3.39 -1.33
C LEU A 7 5.16 3.15 -2.70
N ILE A 8 5.92 2.59 -3.63
CA ILE A 8 5.40 2.16 -4.94
C ILE A 8 5.62 0.66 -5.08
N ILE A 9 4.53 -0.07 -5.33
CA ILE A 9 4.53 -1.50 -5.60
C ILE A 9 4.11 -1.68 -7.05
N ARG A 10 5.00 -2.26 -7.87
CA ARG A 10 4.79 -2.38 -9.32
C ARG A 10 4.82 -3.83 -9.75
N ARG A 11 3.70 -4.29 -10.33
CA ARG A 11 3.53 -5.59 -11.00
C ARG A 11 3.92 -6.79 -10.14
N CYS A 12 3.69 -6.69 -8.83
CA CYS A 12 3.96 -7.76 -7.87
C CYS A 12 2.84 -8.81 -7.87
N ARG A 13 2.81 -9.69 -8.90
CA ARG A 13 1.70 -10.64 -9.10
C ARG A 13 1.59 -11.77 -8.07
N LYS A 14 2.64 -12.00 -7.27
CA LYS A 14 2.67 -12.99 -6.17
C LYS A 14 2.45 -12.38 -4.79
N LEU A 15 2.33 -11.05 -4.73
CA LEU A 15 2.11 -10.34 -3.49
C LEU A 15 0.61 -10.31 -3.26
N ASP A 16 0.14 -11.02 -2.24
CA ASP A 16 -1.30 -11.14 -1.95
C ASP A 16 -1.76 -10.16 -0.87
N ASN A 17 -0.84 -9.67 -0.03
CA ASN A 17 -1.13 -8.71 1.01
C ASN A 17 0.09 -7.83 1.33
N LEU A 18 -0.12 -6.75 2.07
CA LEU A 18 0.92 -5.93 2.68
C LEU A 18 0.92 -6.09 4.20
N PRO A 19 2.09 -6.02 4.84
CA PRO A 19 2.20 -6.12 6.29
C PRO A 19 1.52 -4.93 6.98
N ASP A 20 0.85 -5.19 8.10
CA ASP A 20 0.11 -4.17 8.85
C ASP A 20 1.03 -3.09 9.44
N GLU A 21 2.29 -3.45 9.70
CA GLU A 21 3.34 -2.55 10.17
C GLU A 21 3.63 -1.43 9.16
N LEU A 22 3.38 -1.67 7.86
CA LEU A 22 3.54 -0.64 6.84
C LEU A 22 2.57 0.54 7.09
N TRP A 23 1.37 0.27 7.58
CA TRP A 23 0.35 1.27 7.91
C TRP A 23 0.59 1.92 9.26
N SER A 24 1.46 1.34 10.08
CA SER A 24 1.93 1.93 11.34
C SER A 24 3.03 2.97 11.13
N LEU A 25 3.52 3.13 9.90
CA LEU A 25 4.51 4.16 9.55
C LEU A 25 3.86 5.54 9.54
N THR A 26 4.03 6.29 10.62
CA THR A 26 3.45 7.64 10.82
C THR A 26 3.89 8.68 9.80
N ALA A 27 5.01 8.46 9.12
CA ALA A 27 5.51 9.35 8.07
C ALA A 27 5.03 8.98 6.67
N LEU A 28 4.37 7.82 6.50
CA LEU A 28 3.92 7.33 5.21
C LEU A 28 2.71 8.14 4.74
N ARG A 29 2.84 8.80 3.60
CA ARG A 29 1.84 9.71 3.05
C ARG A 29 1.17 9.14 1.81
N GLN A 30 1.84 8.26 1.10
CA GLN A 30 1.36 7.74 -0.17
C GLN A 30 1.79 6.28 -0.38
N VAL A 31 0.84 5.46 -0.81
CA VAL A 31 1.08 4.11 -1.31
C VAL A 31 0.47 4.00 -2.70
N GLN A 32 1.27 3.63 -3.68
CA GLN A 32 0.83 3.40 -5.05
C GLN A 32 1.06 1.96 -5.43
N VAL A 33 0.02 1.29 -5.93
CA VAL A 33 0.07 -0.10 -6.36
C VAL A 33 -0.34 -0.16 -7.82
N GLN A 34 0.57 -0.60 -8.68
CA GLN A 34 0.37 -0.67 -10.13
C GLN A 34 0.36 -2.12 -10.61
N GLY A 35 -0.69 -2.54 -11.30
CA GLY A 35 -0.92 -3.91 -11.72
C GLY A 35 -0.92 -4.92 -10.56
N PRO A 36 -1.71 -4.69 -9.48
CA PRO A 36 -1.88 -5.69 -8.42
C PRO A 36 -2.52 -6.97 -8.95
N ASN A 37 -2.31 -8.08 -8.24
CA ASN A 37 -3.14 -9.27 -8.46
C ASN A 37 -4.50 -9.09 -7.75
N ARG A 38 -5.45 -10.00 -8.04
CA ARG A 38 -6.80 -9.94 -7.47
C ARG A 38 -6.80 -10.01 -5.93
N ALA A 39 -5.90 -10.78 -5.33
CA ALA A 39 -5.82 -10.94 -3.88
C ALA A 39 -5.38 -9.63 -3.20
N LEU A 40 -4.33 -8.99 -3.72
CA LEU A 40 -3.84 -7.71 -3.24
C LEU A 40 -4.86 -6.59 -3.43
N SER A 41 -5.54 -6.52 -4.58
CA SER A 41 -6.60 -5.54 -4.79
C SER A 41 -7.75 -5.69 -3.78
N LEU A 42 -8.07 -6.93 -3.39
CA LEU A 42 -9.08 -7.21 -2.37
C LEU A 42 -8.59 -6.83 -0.97
N ALA A 43 -7.36 -7.22 -0.62
CA ALA A 43 -6.76 -6.91 0.67
C ALA A 43 -6.67 -5.39 0.90
N LEU A 44 -6.22 -4.65 -0.11
CA LEU A 44 -6.10 -3.20 -0.09
C LEU A 44 -7.45 -2.47 -0.07
N ARG A 45 -8.51 -3.06 -0.64
CA ARG A 45 -9.88 -2.51 -0.59
C ARG A 45 -10.48 -2.53 0.79
N ASN A 46 -10.12 -3.53 1.61
CA ASN A 46 -10.64 -3.69 2.96
C ASN A 46 -9.80 -2.93 4.00
N LEU A 47 -8.79 -2.18 3.55
CA LEU A 47 -7.79 -1.60 4.42
C LEU A 47 -8.24 -0.22 4.91
N GLU A 48 -8.39 -0.08 6.22
CA GLU A 48 -8.65 1.22 6.84
C GLU A 48 -7.34 1.98 7.00
N MET A 49 -7.15 3.03 6.20
CA MET A 49 -5.97 3.87 6.30
C MET A 49 -6.05 4.78 7.54
N LYS A 50 -5.03 4.70 8.39
CA LYS A 50 -4.82 5.66 9.47
C LYS A 50 -4.05 6.87 8.93
N ASP A 51 -4.30 8.03 9.53
CA ASP A 51 -3.48 9.26 9.37
C ASP A 51 -3.42 9.90 7.97
N GLY A 52 -4.46 9.74 7.14
CA GLY A 52 -4.58 10.49 5.88
C GLY A 52 -3.56 10.11 4.81
N CYS A 53 -2.92 8.93 4.95
CA CYS A 53 -2.15 8.32 3.88
C CYS A 53 -3.05 8.06 2.67
N LYS A 54 -2.54 8.35 1.46
CA LYS A 54 -3.28 8.15 0.20
C LYS A 54 -2.89 6.82 -0.42
N LEU A 55 -3.87 5.93 -0.61
CA LEU A 55 -3.72 4.72 -1.41
C LEU A 55 -4.23 4.96 -2.84
N MET A 56 -3.37 4.69 -3.81
CA MET A 56 -3.72 4.71 -5.24
C MET A 56 -3.48 3.34 -5.84
N ILE A 57 -4.50 2.79 -6.49
CA ILE A 57 -4.41 1.52 -7.21
C ILE A 57 -4.62 1.81 -8.69
N GLU A 58 -3.62 1.44 -9.50
CA GLU A 58 -3.63 1.55 -10.96
C GLU A 58 -3.59 0.14 -11.57
N ASP A 59 -4.38 -0.09 -12.61
CA ASP A 59 -4.43 -1.36 -13.34
C ASP A 59 -3.23 -1.55 -14.29
#